data_AF-A0A1Q3N8Q0-F1
#
_entry.id   AF-A0A1Q3N8Q0-F1
#
_cell.length_a   1.000
_cell.length_b   1.000
_cell.length_c   1.000
_cell.angle_alpha   90.00
_cell.angle_beta   90.00
_cell.angle_gamma   90.00
#
_symmetry.space_group_name_H-M   'P 1'
#
loop_
_entity.id
_entity.type
_entity.pdbx_description
1 polymer ?
#
loop_
_entity_poly.entity_id
_entity_poly.type
_entity_poly.pdbx_seq_one_letter_code
_entity_poly.pdbx_strand_id
1 'polypeptide(L)'
;MMRTTQLCLMLITAIGSASTFAEDSFEQELQQGCAKVKQYAQAGKKFYDQKQYAKAVKQFEDQAAWAQFCQMNAEESGIQVTDQDIEIANNNVGLSYAKLGKSQWARVWFLRDKDSKTSQYNLKQLAKPQISKDLQGTYVRANGFGQWDYIKISKKQNKYQIAFDGYYFGIRGLIYGPNMGQFETTMLITAKQANYRYEDCQIKLQFANDPNLGQKIEVKQNNSESSCGFGHNVYAGGTFYKVESK
;
A
#
# COMPACT_ATOMS: atom_id res chain seq x y z
N MET A 1 74.71 -35.59 27.63
CA MET A 1 74.91 -35.82 26.18
C MET A 1 73.55 -36.19 25.59
N MET A 2 73.30 -35.80 24.34
CA MET A 2 72.04 -35.88 23.56
C MET A 2 71.05 -34.71 23.72
N ARG A 3 71.08 -33.88 22.67
CA ARG A 3 70.14 -32.85 22.26
C ARG A 3 68.91 -33.51 21.63
N THR A 4 67.73 -32.98 21.88
CA THR A 4 66.55 -33.16 21.01
C THR A 4 65.88 -31.82 20.81
N THR A 5 66.07 -31.26 19.62
CA THR A 5 65.44 -30.03 19.15
C THR A 5 64.02 -30.36 18.71
N GLN A 6 63.00 -29.90 19.43
CA GLN A 6 61.60 -29.96 18.98
C GLN A 6 61.28 -28.73 18.13
N LEU A 7 61.06 -28.94 16.83
CA LEU A 7 60.43 -27.96 15.95
C LEU A 7 58.93 -27.93 16.25
N CYS A 8 58.44 -26.81 16.79
CA CYS A 8 57.00 -26.51 16.85
C CYS A 8 56.56 -25.93 15.50
N LEU A 9 55.82 -26.72 14.72
CA LEU A 9 55.11 -26.25 13.53
C LEU A 9 53.80 -25.57 13.99
N MET A 10 53.72 -24.23 13.93
CA MET A 10 52.44 -23.52 14.10
C MET A 10 51.66 -23.56 12.78
N LEU A 11 50.62 -24.39 12.71
CA LEU A 11 49.59 -24.30 11.67
C LEU A 11 48.58 -23.23 12.07
N ILE A 12 48.67 -22.05 11.46
CA ILE A 12 47.63 -21.03 11.53
C ILE A 12 46.60 -21.34 10.45
N THR A 13 45.51 -22.02 10.83
CA THR A 13 44.32 -22.13 9.98
C THR A 13 43.47 -20.89 10.16
N ALA A 14 43.61 -19.92 9.25
CA ALA A 14 42.68 -18.80 9.12
C ALA A 14 41.37 -19.31 8.49
N ILE A 15 40.34 -19.56 9.30
CA ILE A 15 38.99 -19.82 8.81
C ILE A 15 38.36 -18.45 8.49
N GLY A 16 38.48 -18.05 7.23
CA GLY A 16 37.71 -16.94 6.68
C GLY A 16 36.26 -17.39 6.46
N SER A 17 35.39 -17.12 7.43
CA SER A 17 33.94 -17.28 7.26
C SER A 17 33.42 -16.18 6.34
N ALA A 18 33.46 -16.41 5.03
CA ALA A 18 32.66 -15.63 4.10
C ALA A 18 31.19 -16.00 4.32
N SER A 19 30.44 -15.17 5.04
CA SER A 19 28.99 -15.28 5.14
C SER A 19 28.39 -14.98 3.76
N THR A 20 28.16 -16.01 2.97
CA THR A 20 27.30 -15.91 1.79
C THR A 20 25.86 -15.82 2.28
N PHE A 21 25.24 -14.65 2.16
CA PHE A 21 23.79 -14.53 2.29
C PHE A 21 23.18 -15.23 1.07
N ALA A 22 22.65 -16.45 1.26
CA ALA A 22 21.79 -17.05 0.27
C ALA A 22 20.50 -16.22 0.23
N GLU A 23 20.20 -15.62 -0.91
CA GLU A 23 18.91 -14.99 -1.16
C GLU A 23 17.86 -16.13 -1.21
N ASP A 24 16.82 -16.02 -0.39
CA ASP A 24 15.72 -17.00 -0.41
C ASP A 24 15.10 -17.00 -1.82
N SER A 25 14.74 -18.18 -2.32
CA SER A 25 14.03 -18.24 -3.60
C SER A 25 12.64 -17.61 -3.47
N PHE A 26 12.06 -17.15 -4.59
CA PHE A 26 10.68 -16.65 -4.61
C PHE A 26 9.70 -17.58 -3.91
N GLU A 27 9.79 -18.88 -4.20
CA GLU A 27 8.89 -19.89 -3.63
C GLU A 27 9.06 -19.99 -2.10
N GLN A 28 10.30 -19.94 -1.61
CA GLN A 28 10.59 -19.94 -0.18
C GLN A 28 10.02 -18.70 0.49
N GLU A 29 10.25 -17.51 -0.06
CA GLU A 29 9.77 -16.25 0.52
C GLU A 29 8.23 -16.17 0.48
N LEU A 30 7.63 -16.64 -0.61
CA LEU A 30 6.17 -16.77 -0.78
C LEU A 30 5.59 -17.71 0.28
N GLN A 31 6.12 -18.94 0.43
CA GLN A 31 5.64 -19.90 1.42
C GLN A 31 5.76 -19.35 2.85
N GLN A 32 6.91 -18.74 3.17
CA GLN A 32 7.14 -18.13 4.49
C GLN A 32 6.17 -16.98 4.77
N GLY A 33 5.92 -16.11 3.79
CA GLY A 33 4.98 -14.99 3.92
C GLY A 33 3.54 -15.46 4.05
N CYS A 34 3.12 -16.42 3.23
CA CYS A 34 1.77 -16.99 3.27
C CYS A 34 1.49 -17.75 4.57
N ALA A 35 2.48 -18.45 5.12
CA ALA A 35 2.34 -19.10 6.42
C ALA A 35 2.09 -18.09 7.57
N LYS A 36 2.49 -16.83 7.42
CA LYS A 36 2.33 -15.77 8.45
C LYS A 36 0.98 -15.07 8.41
N VAL A 37 0.14 -15.24 7.39
CA VAL A 37 -1.18 -14.55 7.28
C VAL A 37 -2.02 -14.73 8.55
N LYS A 38 -2.11 -15.97 9.06
CA LYS A 38 -2.84 -16.27 10.30
C LYS A 38 -2.21 -15.63 11.54
N GLN A 39 -0.87 -15.58 11.59
CA GLN A 39 -0.15 -14.96 12.69
C GLN A 39 -0.41 -13.44 12.73
N TYR A 40 -0.41 -12.77 11.58
CA TYR A 40 -0.75 -11.35 11.48
C TYR A 40 -2.18 -11.09 11.98
N ALA A 41 -3.15 -11.92 11.59
CA ALA A 41 -4.52 -11.81 12.07
C ALA A 41 -4.63 -11.93 13.60
N GLN A 42 -3.95 -12.93 14.19
CA GLN A 42 -3.95 -13.16 15.64
C GLN A 42 -3.26 -12.03 16.41
N ALA A 43 -2.12 -11.56 15.92
CA ALA A 43 -1.38 -10.46 16.52
C ALA A 43 -2.18 -9.14 16.43
N GLY A 44 -2.78 -8.86 15.27
CA GLY A 44 -3.66 -7.71 15.06
C GLY A 44 -4.84 -7.75 16.02
N LYS A 45 -5.53 -8.89 16.15
CA LYS A 45 -6.63 -9.07 17.11
C LYS A 45 -6.18 -8.82 18.54
N LYS A 46 -5.04 -9.40 18.95
CA LYS A 46 -4.47 -9.20 20.30
C LYS A 46 -4.23 -7.72 20.58
N PHE A 47 -3.61 -6.99 19.66
CA PHE A 47 -3.37 -5.55 19.83
C PHE A 47 -4.67 -4.75 19.83
N TYR A 48 -5.64 -5.13 19.00
CA TYR A 48 -6.94 -4.49 18.95
C TYR A 48 -7.70 -4.64 20.28
N ASP A 49 -7.74 -5.86 20.83
CA ASP A 49 -8.39 -6.16 22.12
C ASP A 49 -7.71 -5.39 23.28
N GLN A 50 -6.39 -5.20 23.19
CA GLN A 50 -5.59 -4.38 24.12
C GLN A 50 -5.70 -2.87 23.87
N LYS A 51 -6.56 -2.44 22.95
CA LYS A 51 -6.73 -1.02 22.52
C LYS A 51 -5.45 -0.38 21.95
N GLN A 52 -4.46 -1.18 21.56
CA GLN A 52 -3.24 -0.75 20.89
C GLN A 52 -3.47 -0.65 19.37
N TYR A 53 -4.44 0.18 18.97
CA TYR A 53 -4.98 0.18 17.60
C TYR A 53 -3.94 0.50 16.53
N ALA A 54 -2.93 1.34 16.81
CA ALA A 54 -1.85 1.63 15.86
C ALA A 54 -1.01 0.38 15.53
N LYS A 55 -0.77 -0.50 16.52
CA LYS A 55 -0.10 -1.78 16.29
C LYS A 55 -1.01 -2.77 15.58
N ALA A 56 -2.31 -2.74 15.92
CA ALA A 56 -3.31 -3.57 15.25
C ALA A 56 -3.39 -3.24 13.76
N VAL A 57 -3.44 -1.95 13.38
CA VAL A 57 -3.40 -1.50 11.98
C VAL A 57 -2.22 -2.14 11.24
N LYS A 58 -1.00 -2.01 11.77
CA LYS A 58 0.19 -2.57 11.10
C LYS A 58 0.05 -4.07 10.84
N GLN A 59 -0.38 -4.84 11.84
CA GLN A 59 -0.56 -6.28 11.68
C GLN A 59 -1.68 -6.62 10.68
N PHE A 60 -2.79 -5.89 10.69
CA PHE A 60 -3.87 -6.14 9.75
C PHE A 60 -3.55 -5.68 8.33
N GLU A 61 -2.71 -4.65 8.15
CA GLU A 61 -2.20 -4.25 6.83
C GLU A 61 -1.27 -5.34 6.27
N ASP A 62 -0.38 -5.89 7.11
CA ASP A 62 0.44 -7.05 6.73
C ASP A 62 -0.45 -8.27 6.38
N GLN A 63 -1.52 -8.52 7.15
CA GLN A 63 -2.50 -9.57 6.83
C GLN A 63 -3.17 -9.33 5.47
N ALA A 64 -3.66 -8.11 5.21
CA ALA A 64 -4.38 -7.78 3.97
C ALA A 64 -3.47 -7.88 2.75
N ALA A 65 -2.22 -7.42 2.87
CA ALA A 65 -1.22 -7.52 1.82
C ALA A 65 -0.91 -8.97 1.46
N TRP A 66 -0.55 -9.77 2.45
CA TRP A 66 -0.18 -11.17 2.24
C TRP A 66 -1.38 -12.03 1.85
N ALA A 67 -2.58 -11.80 2.41
CA ALA A 67 -3.78 -12.56 2.03
C ALA A 67 -4.06 -12.45 0.52
N GLN A 68 -4.08 -11.23 -0.02
CA GLN A 68 -4.30 -11.02 -1.44
C GLN A 68 -3.15 -11.60 -2.29
N PHE A 69 -1.90 -11.44 -1.84
CA PHE A 69 -0.74 -11.96 -2.55
C PHE A 69 -0.72 -13.49 -2.63
N CYS A 70 -1.03 -14.16 -1.53
CA CYS A 70 -1.11 -15.62 -1.44
C CYS A 70 -2.26 -16.17 -2.27
N GLN A 71 -3.42 -15.50 -2.28
CA GLN A 71 -4.52 -15.89 -3.17
C GLN A 71 -4.09 -15.89 -4.64
N MET A 72 -3.38 -14.85 -5.08
CA MET A 72 -2.91 -14.74 -6.47
C MET A 72 -1.81 -15.74 -6.82
N ASN A 73 -1.12 -16.31 -5.83
CA ASN A 73 -0.02 -17.27 -6.01
C ASN A 73 -0.32 -18.59 -5.28
N ALA A 74 -1.60 -18.99 -5.21
CA ALA A 74 -2.03 -20.14 -4.42
C ALA A 74 -1.42 -21.47 -4.92
N GLU A 75 -1.22 -21.60 -6.23
CA GLU A 75 -0.60 -22.79 -6.84
C GLU A 75 0.87 -22.94 -6.43
N GLU A 76 1.65 -21.84 -6.41
CA GLU A 76 3.07 -21.85 -6.03
C GLU A 76 3.27 -21.92 -4.50
N SER A 77 2.39 -21.27 -3.73
CA SER A 77 2.50 -21.27 -2.26
C SER A 77 1.96 -22.53 -1.59
N GLY A 78 1.05 -23.26 -2.25
CA GLY A 78 0.30 -24.37 -1.65
C GLY A 78 -0.68 -23.94 -0.54
N ILE A 79 -0.85 -22.63 -0.30
CA ILE A 79 -1.70 -22.08 0.75
C ILE A 79 -2.91 -21.40 0.10
N GLN A 80 -4.10 -21.89 0.45
CA GLN A 80 -5.35 -21.36 -0.07
C GLN A 80 -5.86 -20.21 0.81
N VAL A 81 -6.14 -19.07 0.19
CA VAL A 81 -6.75 -17.90 0.80
C VAL A 81 -8.03 -17.56 0.04
N THR A 82 -9.12 -17.35 0.76
CA THR A 82 -10.43 -17.07 0.17
C THR A 82 -10.69 -15.56 0.04
N ASP A 83 -11.65 -15.18 -0.80
CA ASP A 83 -12.13 -13.78 -0.88
C ASP A 83 -12.61 -13.27 0.48
N GLN A 84 -13.23 -14.16 1.28
CA GLN A 84 -13.68 -13.84 2.63
C GLN A 84 -12.51 -13.51 3.56
N ASP A 85 -11.37 -14.20 3.44
CA ASP A 85 -10.18 -13.90 4.26
C ASP A 85 -9.62 -12.51 3.96
N ILE A 86 -9.62 -12.11 2.68
CA ILE A 86 -9.20 -10.78 2.22
C ILE A 86 -10.18 -9.71 2.72
N GLU A 87 -11.49 -9.96 2.58
CA GLU A 87 -12.54 -9.07 3.09
C GLU A 87 -12.39 -8.82 4.59
N ILE A 88 -12.18 -9.88 5.37
CA ILE A 88 -11.97 -9.80 6.82
C ILE A 88 -10.71 -8.99 7.13
N ALA A 89 -9.60 -9.23 6.42
CA ALA A 89 -8.36 -8.49 6.62
C ALA A 89 -8.55 -6.99 6.35
N ASN A 90 -9.13 -6.62 5.21
CA ASN A 90 -9.42 -5.22 4.85
C ASN A 90 -10.33 -4.54 5.89
N ASN A 91 -11.39 -5.23 6.32
CA ASN A 91 -12.32 -4.70 7.33
C ASN A 91 -11.65 -4.51 8.70
N ASN A 92 -10.76 -5.42 9.11
CA ASN A 92 -10.03 -5.29 10.37
C ASN A 92 -9.09 -4.07 10.36
N VAL A 93 -8.45 -3.78 9.22
CA VAL A 93 -7.68 -2.54 9.04
C VAL A 93 -8.60 -1.33 9.19
N GLY A 94 -9.72 -1.32 8.47
CA GLY A 94 -10.68 -0.21 8.51
C GLY A 94 -11.24 0.06 9.91
N LEU A 95 -11.63 -1.00 10.64
CA LEU A 95 -12.10 -0.90 12.03
C LEU A 95 -11.03 -0.34 12.96
N SER A 96 -9.77 -0.75 12.78
CA SER A 96 -8.65 -0.25 13.58
C SER A 96 -8.38 1.23 13.32
N TYR A 97 -8.43 1.68 12.07
CA TYR A 97 -8.37 3.11 11.73
C TYR A 97 -9.55 3.90 12.32
N ALA A 98 -10.75 3.33 12.31
CA ALA A 98 -11.92 3.97 12.91
C ALA A 98 -11.72 4.20 14.42
N LYS A 99 -11.14 3.23 15.13
CA LYS A 99 -10.80 3.37 16.56
C LYS A 99 -9.69 4.39 16.84
N LEU A 100 -8.84 4.67 15.87
CA LEU A 100 -7.84 5.75 15.93
C LEU A 100 -8.41 7.14 15.60
N GLY A 101 -9.71 7.25 15.28
CA GLY A 101 -10.31 8.50 14.81
C GLY A 101 -9.91 8.89 13.39
N LYS A 102 -9.20 8.00 12.66
CA LYS A 102 -8.80 8.20 11.27
C LYS A 102 -9.92 7.74 10.33
N SER A 103 -11.08 8.36 10.43
CA SER A 103 -12.30 7.92 9.76
C SER A 103 -12.20 7.87 8.23
N GLN A 104 -11.38 8.70 7.60
CA GLN A 104 -11.20 8.65 6.15
C GLN A 104 -10.33 7.47 5.70
N TRP A 105 -9.28 7.15 6.46
CA TRP A 105 -8.53 5.90 6.24
C TRP A 105 -9.45 4.68 6.42
N ALA A 106 -10.24 4.65 7.50
CA ALA A 106 -11.20 3.57 7.72
C ALA A 106 -12.14 3.37 6.52
N ARG A 107 -12.66 4.48 5.99
CA ARG A 107 -13.57 4.52 4.85
C ARG A 107 -12.95 3.94 3.59
N VAL A 108 -11.73 4.34 3.21
CA VAL A 108 -11.10 3.80 2.00
C VAL A 108 -10.77 2.31 2.13
N TRP A 109 -10.46 1.83 3.33
CA TRP A 109 -10.29 0.38 3.58
C TRP A 109 -11.59 -0.40 3.41
N PHE A 110 -12.73 0.11 3.89
CA PHE A 110 -14.04 -0.53 3.63
C PHE A 110 -14.43 -0.50 2.15
N LEU A 111 -13.99 0.51 1.39
CA LEU A 111 -14.26 0.60 -0.05
C LEU A 111 -13.48 -0.43 -0.89
N ARG A 112 -12.46 -1.11 -0.34
CA ARG A 112 -11.74 -2.18 -1.06
C ARG A 112 -12.69 -3.34 -1.41
N ASP A 113 -13.63 -3.63 -0.52
CA ASP A 113 -14.69 -4.64 -0.71
C ASP A 113 -16.07 -3.98 -0.69
N LYS A 114 -16.28 -2.96 -1.54
CA LYS A 114 -17.46 -2.07 -1.52
C LYS A 114 -18.82 -2.79 -1.58
N ASP A 115 -18.86 -3.99 -2.16
CA ASP A 115 -20.08 -4.77 -2.34
C ASP A 115 -20.33 -5.74 -1.18
N SER A 116 -19.38 -5.92 -0.25
CA SER A 116 -19.56 -6.72 0.96
C SER A 116 -20.58 -6.07 1.91
N LYS A 117 -21.46 -6.90 2.47
CA LYS A 117 -22.40 -6.49 3.53
C LYS A 117 -21.67 -5.97 4.77
N THR A 118 -20.53 -6.59 5.13
CA THR A 118 -19.70 -6.19 6.27
C THR A 118 -19.13 -4.79 6.05
N SER A 119 -18.51 -4.57 4.89
CA SER A 119 -17.94 -3.28 4.51
C SER A 119 -18.98 -2.17 4.47
N GLN A 120 -20.16 -2.45 3.87
CA GLN A 120 -21.28 -1.50 3.84
C GLN A 120 -21.83 -1.20 5.23
N TYR A 121 -21.93 -2.20 6.10
CA TYR A 121 -22.35 -2.02 7.48
C TYR A 121 -21.36 -1.11 8.23
N ASN A 122 -20.06 -1.43 8.17
CA ASN A 122 -19.01 -0.68 8.84
C ASN A 122 -18.89 0.77 8.32
N LEU A 123 -19.02 0.97 7.01
CA LEU A 123 -19.02 2.30 6.40
C LEU A 123 -20.16 3.18 6.94
N LYS A 124 -21.34 2.62 7.19
CA LYS A 124 -22.50 3.34 7.76
C LYS A 124 -22.30 3.74 9.22
N GLN A 125 -21.43 3.05 9.96
CA GLN A 125 -21.10 3.39 11.35
C GLN A 125 -20.15 4.58 11.47
N LEU A 126 -19.46 4.96 10.38
CA LEU A 126 -18.56 6.10 10.39
C LEU A 126 -19.35 7.41 10.36
N ALA A 127 -18.86 8.41 11.10
CA ALA A 127 -19.37 9.77 10.98
C ALA A 127 -19.27 10.26 9.53
N LYS A 128 -20.26 11.08 9.13
CA LYS A 128 -20.24 11.73 7.82
C LYS A 128 -18.97 12.57 7.65
N PRO A 129 -18.34 12.52 6.48
CA PRO A 129 -17.12 13.24 6.24
C PRO A 129 -17.36 14.76 6.26
N GLN A 130 -16.44 15.50 6.88
CA GLN A 130 -16.43 16.96 6.78
C GLN A 130 -15.82 17.37 5.44
N ILE A 131 -16.57 18.17 4.68
CA ILE A 131 -16.13 18.67 3.38
C ILE A 131 -15.48 20.04 3.55
N SER A 132 -14.15 20.10 3.40
CA SER A 132 -13.41 21.37 3.39
C SER A 132 -13.41 22.01 2.00
N LYS A 133 -13.26 23.34 1.96
CA LYS A 133 -12.93 24.07 0.73
C LYS A 133 -11.45 23.94 0.37
N ASP A 134 -10.60 23.60 1.33
CA ASP A 134 -9.17 23.39 1.11
C ASP A 134 -8.91 22.02 0.48
N LEU A 135 -8.11 22.01 -0.58
CA LEU A 135 -7.74 20.83 -1.33
C LEU A 135 -6.40 20.24 -0.88
N GLN A 136 -5.66 20.88 0.03
CA GLN A 136 -4.43 20.32 0.58
C GLN A 136 -4.67 19.01 1.31
N GLY A 137 -3.71 18.09 1.22
CA GLY A 137 -3.71 16.83 1.93
C GLY A 137 -3.30 15.65 1.06
N THR A 138 -3.52 14.46 1.61
CA THR A 138 -3.20 13.18 0.97
C THR A 138 -4.48 12.54 0.47
N TYR A 139 -4.50 12.17 -0.80
CA TYR A 139 -5.58 11.45 -1.45
C TYR A 139 -5.06 10.10 -1.91
N VAL A 140 -5.87 9.05 -1.77
CA VAL A 140 -5.47 7.69 -2.12
C VAL A 140 -6.49 6.96 -2.96
N ARG A 141 -6.01 6.06 -3.79
CA ARG A 141 -6.78 5.04 -4.51
C ARG A 141 -6.19 3.68 -4.17
N ALA A 142 -7.05 2.68 -3.93
CA ALA A 142 -6.59 1.33 -3.63
C ALA A 142 -5.81 0.74 -4.83
N ASN A 143 -4.72 0.03 -4.51
CA ASN A 143 -3.91 -0.75 -5.46
C ASN A 143 -3.75 -2.19 -4.94
N GLY A 144 -2.97 -3.04 -5.59
CA GLY A 144 -2.73 -4.42 -5.18
C GLY A 144 -2.12 -4.54 -3.77
N PHE A 145 -2.37 -5.66 -3.10
CA PHE A 145 -1.70 -6.09 -1.87
C PHE A 145 -1.77 -5.09 -0.71
N GLY A 146 -2.95 -4.52 -0.48
CA GLY A 146 -3.15 -3.53 0.61
C GLY A 146 -2.48 -2.18 0.37
N GLN A 147 -1.86 -1.96 -0.79
CA GLN A 147 -1.13 -0.75 -1.13
C GLN A 147 -2.05 0.31 -1.76
N TRP A 148 -1.50 1.52 -1.94
CA TRP A 148 -2.23 2.70 -2.39
C TRP A 148 -1.43 3.47 -3.43
N ASP A 149 -2.13 4.04 -4.41
CA ASP A 149 -1.60 5.17 -5.17
C ASP A 149 -1.90 6.46 -4.41
N TYR A 150 -1.00 7.44 -4.51
CA TYR A 150 -1.10 8.69 -3.77
C TYR A 150 -1.19 9.88 -4.71
N ILE A 151 -2.03 10.84 -4.31
CA ILE A 151 -1.95 12.21 -4.77
C ILE A 151 -1.77 13.10 -3.54
N LYS A 152 -0.63 13.79 -3.47
CA LYS A 152 -0.31 14.74 -2.39
C LYS A 152 -0.47 16.15 -2.91
N ILE A 153 -1.20 16.97 -2.16
CA ILE A 153 -1.50 18.34 -2.52
C ILE A 153 -0.99 19.28 -1.44
N SER A 154 -0.13 20.21 -1.84
CA SER A 154 0.38 21.27 -0.99
C SER A 154 0.03 22.64 -1.57
N LYS A 155 -0.10 23.65 -0.72
CA LYS A 155 -0.36 25.02 -1.16
C LYS A 155 0.95 25.81 -1.22
N LYS A 156 1.22 26.43 -2.37
CA LYS A 156 2.34 27.34 -2.58
C LYS A 156 1.82 28.64 -3.17
N GLN A 157 1.76 29.68 -2.34
CA GLN A 157 1.19 30.99 -2.69
C GLN A 157 -0.26 30.88 -3.21
N ASN A 158 -0.52 31.29 -4.45
CA ASN A 158 -1.83 31.25 -5.11
C ASN A 158 -2.05 29.98 -5.95
N LYS A 159 -1.21 28.95 -5.77
CA LYS A 159 -1.31 27.66 -6.46
C LYS A 159 -1.37 26.49 -5.47
N TYR A 160 -2.01 25.42 -5.92
CA TYR A 160 -1.77 24.08 -5.40
C TYR A 160 -0.68 23.41 -6.23
N GLN A 161 0.29 22.79 -5.57
CA GLN A 161 1.20 21.82 -6.15
C GLN A 161 0.60 20.43 -5.92
N ILE A 162 0.63 19.61 -6.95
CA ILE A 162 0.02 18.28 -6.97
C ILE A 162 1.10 17.30 -7.41
N ALA A 163 1.40 16.33 -6.55
CA ALA A 163 2.33 15.24 -6.83
C ALA A 163 1.57 13.92 -6.82
N PHE A 164 1.74 13.12 -7.86
CA PHE A 164 1.19 11.77 -7.97
C PHE A 164 2.30 10.73 -7.82
N ASP A 165 2.06 9.74 -6.98
CA ASP A 165 2.88 8.53 -6.82
C ASP A 165 1.99 7.32 -7.15
N GLY A 166 2.23 6.67 -8.28
CA GLY A 166 1.47 5.53 -8.76
C GLY A 166 2.29 4.24 -8.79
N TYR A 167 1.62 3.14 -8.51
CA TYR A 167 2.21 1.81 -8.44
C TYR A 167 1.49 0.83 -9.36
N TYR A 168 2.19 -0.23 -9.74
CA TYR A 168 1.59 -1.42 -10.30
C TYR A 168 2.32 -2.64 -9.76
N PHE A 169 1.58 -3.48 -9.05
CA PHE A 169 2.10 -4.72 -8.51
C PHE A 169 1.72 -5.87 -9.44
N GLY A 170 2.71 -6.48 -10.09
CA GLY A 170 2.50 -7.73 -10.83
C GLY A 170 2.19 -8.90 -9.91
N ILE A 171 1.97 -10.09 -10.46
CA ILE A 171 1.61 -11.29 -9.68
C ILE A 171 2.62 -11.62 -8.56
N ARG A 172 3.90 -11.28 -8.76
CA ARG A 172 5.00 -11.44 -7.78
C ARG A 172 5.41 -10.13 -7.09
N GLY A 173 4.62 -9.07 -7.25
CA GLY A 173 5.00 -7.70 -6.93
C GLY A 173 5.15 -7.38 -5.45
N LEU A 174 4.54 -8.16 -4.55
CA LEU A 174 4.75 -7.94 -3.11
C LEU A 174 6.20 -8.26 -2.69
N ILE A 175 6.82 -9.25 -3.33
CA ILE A 175 8.21 -9.66 -3.10
C ILE A 175 9.17 -8.83 -3.94
N TYR A 176 8.96 -8.77 -5.26
CA TYR A 176 9.91 -8.13 -6.18
C TYR A 176 9.72 -6.62 -6.34
N GLY A 177 8.69 -6.06 -5.72
CA GLY A 177 8.35 -4.65 -5.82
C GLY A 177 7.48 -4.31 -7.03
N PRO A 178 6.91 -3.09 -7.02
CA PRO A 178 6.02 -2.61 -8.07
C PRO A 178 6.80 -1.89 -9.19
N ASN A 179 6.18 -1.82 -10.37
CA ASN A 179 6.48 -0.74 -11.29
C ASN A 179 5.95 0.58 -10.73
N MET A 180 6.67 1.67 -10.96
CA MET A 180 6.32 2.99 -10.41
C MET A 180 6.16 4.03 -11.52
N GLY A 181 5.36 5.05 -11.24
CA GLY A 181 5.16 6.20 -12.11
C GLY A 181 4.81 7.43 -11.29
N GLN A 182 5.34 8.58 -11.70
CA GLN A 182 5.18 9.81 -10.95
C GLN A 182 5.01 10.99 -11.89
N PHE A 183 4.24 11.97 -11.47
CA PHE A 183 4.18 13.27 -12.14
C PHE A 183 3.90 14.38 -11.14
N GLU A 184 4.29 15.59 -11.51
CA GLU A 184 3.93 16.81 -10.80
C GLU A 184 3.18 17.76 -11.74
N THR A 185 2.19 18.46 -11.19
CA THR A 185 1.51 19.56 -11.87
C THR A 185 1.08 20.63 -10.86
N THR A 186 0.55 21.73 -11.37
CA THR A 186 0.01 22.80 -10.52
C THR A 186 -1.34 23.26 -11.04
N MET A 187 -2.14 23.86 -10.16
CA MET A 187 -3.33 24.61 -10.54
C MET A 187 -3.50 25.83 -9.64
N LEU A 188 -4.24 26.83 -10.09
CA LEU A 188 -4.60 27.97 -9.25
C LEU A 188 -5.49 27.51 -8.08
N ILE A 189 -5.41 28.17 -6.92
CA ILE A 189 -6.23 27.82 -5.75
C ILE A 189 -7.74 27.96 -5.96
N THR A 190 -8.15 28.74 -6.97
CA THR A 190 -9.55 28.91 -7.38
C THR A 190 -10.01 27.86 -8.38
N ALA A 191 -9.09 27.11 -8.98
CA ALA A 191 -9.40 26.07 -9.95
C ALA A 191 -9.91 24.80 -9.24
N LYS A 192 -10.77 24.05 -9.95
CA LYS A 192 -11.25 22.73 -9.54
C LYS A 192 -10.76 21.61 -10.47
N GLN A 193 -9.82 21.93 -11.35
CA GLN A 193 -9.26 21.00 -12.30
C GLN A 193 -7.77 21.31 -12.49
N ALA A 194 -6.96 20.26 -12.51
CA ALA A 194 -5.59 20.31 -12.98
C ALA A 194 -5.45 19.41 -14.22
N ASN A 195 -4.50 19.74 -15.08
CA ASN A 195 -4.14 18.89 -16.21
C ASN A 195 -2.63 18.66 -16.18
N TYR A 196 -2.22 17.46 -16.52
CA TYR A 196 -0.84 17.08 -16.79
C TYR A 196 -0.76 16.58 -18.22
N ARG A 197 0.33 16.93 -18.92
CA ARG A 197 0.61 16.47 -20.26
C ARG A 197 2.08 16.12 -20.37
N TYR A 198 2.35 14.94 -20.91
CA TYR A 198 3.68 14.47 -21.26
C TYR A 198 3.55 13.74 -22.58
N GLU A 199 4.22 14.23 -23.63
CA GLU A 199 4.03 13.74 -25.01
C GLU A 199 2.54 13.67 -25.38
N ASP A 200 2.06 12.47 -25.72
CA ASP A 200 0.66 12.19 -26.05
C ASP A 200 -0.20 11.79 -24.84
N CYS A 201 0.42 11.56 -23.68
CA CYS A 201 -0.29 11.31 -22.44
C CYS A 201 -0.92 12.60 -21.89
N GLN A 202 -2.21 12.52 -21.58
CA GLN A 202 -2.97 13.58 -20.93
C GLN A 202 -3.67 13.02 -19.69
N ILE A 203 -3.41 13.63 -18.54
CA ILE A 203 -4.04 13.27 -17.26
C ILE A 203 -4.83 14.49 -16.77
N LYS A 204 -6.14 14.31 -16.63
CA LYS A 204 -7.06 15.31 -16.09
C LYS A 204 -7.45 14.93 -14.67
N LEU A 205 -7.25 15.84 -13.73
CA LEU A 205 -7.62 15.68 -12.33
C LEU A 205 -8.80 16.60 -12.03
N GLN A 206 -9.97 16.03 -11.78
CA GLN A 206 -11.19 16.77 -11.47
C GLN A 206 -11.53 16.66 -9.99
N PHE A 207 -11.50 17.79 -9.29
CA PHE A 207 -11.82 17.86 -7.86
C PHE A 207 -13.33 17.86 -7.66
N ALA A 208 -13.80 17.00 -6.74
CA ALA A 208 -15.20 16.82 -6.43
C ALA A 208 -15.40 16.46 -4.95
N ASN A 209 -16.65 16.45 -4.50
CA ASN A 209 -17.04 16.04 -3.17
C ASN A 209 -18.10 14.95 -3.25
N ASP A 210 -18.02 13.99 -2.35
CA ASP A 210 -19.02 12.97 -2.12
C ASP A 210 -19.60 13.17 -0.70
N PRO A 211 -20.93 13.38 -0.54
CA PRO A 211 -21.53 13.61 0.77
C PRO A 211 -21.34 12.47 1.78
N ASN A 212 -21.12 11.25 1.29
CA ASN A 212 -20.94 10.06 2.11
C ASN A 212 -19.47 9.65 2.22
N LEU A 213 -18.68 9.97 1.18
CA LEU A 213 -17.30 9.49 1.06
C LEU A 213 -16.20 10.54 1.22
N GLY A 214 -16.54 11.83 1.16
CA GLY A 214 -15.61 12.93 1.44
C GLY A 214 -15.11 13.64 0.18
N GLN A 215 -14.06 14.44 0.33
CA GLN A 215 -13.40 15.09 -0.80
C GLN A 215 -12.72 14.02 -1.68
N LYS A 216 -12.85 14.14 -3.00
CA LYS A 216 -12.29 13.20 -3.96
C LYS A 216 -11.71 13.89 -5.19
N ILE A 217 -10.89 13.14 -5.93
CA ILE A 217 -10.36 13.52 -7.23
C ILE A 217 -10.73 12.42 -8.22
N GLU A 218 -11.45 12.79 -9.28
CA GLU A 218 -11.68 11.93 -10.43
C GLU A 218 -10.54 12.15 -11.43
N VAL A 219 -9.67 11.16 -11.58
CA VAL A 219 -8.53 11.22 -12.48
C VAL A 219 -8.84 10.45 -13.76
N LYS A 220 -8.64 11.09 -14.92
CA LYS A 220 -8.78 10.45 -16.23
C LYS A 220 -7.45 10.55 -16.98
N GLN A 221 -6.95 9.41 -17.45
CA GLN A 221 -5.81 9.32 -18.36
C GLN A 221 -6.36 8.90 -19.72
N ASN A 222 -5.96 9.60 -20.79
CA ASN A 222 -6.53 9.40 -22.13
C ASN A 222 -6.18 8.05 -22.77
N ASN A 223 -5.00 7.50 -22.49
CA ASN A 223 -4.53 6.24 -23.06
C ASN A 223 -4.21 5.23 -21.95
N SER A 224 -4.68 3.98 -22.09
CA SER A 224 -4.37 2.88 -21.17
C SER A 224 -2.95 2.33 -21.37
N GLU A 225 -2.32 2.58 -22.51
CA GLU A 225 -0.98 2.09 -22.85
C GLU A 225 0.08 3.18 -22.62
N SER A 226 0.68 3.16 -21.42
CA SER A 226 2.02 3.62 -20.97
C SER A 226 2.75 4.85 -21.54
N SER A 227 2.18 5.71 -22.40
CA SER A 227 2.91 6.87 -22.97
C SER A 227 3.18 8.02 -21.99
N CYS A 228 2.88 7.85 -20.69
CA CYS A 228 3.11 8.86 -19.67
C CYS A 228 4.55 8.83 -19.10
N GLY A 229 5.43 7.97 -19.63
CA GLY A 229 6.78 7.75 -19.08
C GLY A 229 6.79 6.99 -17.76
N PHE A 230 5.68 6.32 -17.41
CA PHE A 230 5.59 5.49 -16.20
C PHE A 230 6.14 4.09 -16.46
N GLY A 231 6.51 3.38 -15.38
CA GLY A 231 6.80 1.96 -15.45
C GLY A 231 5.63 1.16 -16.04
N HIS A 232 5.94 -0.02 -16.57
CA HIS A 232 4.97 -0.86 -17.26
C HIS A 232 3.71 -1.10 -16.41
N ASN A 233 2.53 -0.97 -17.04
CA ASN A 233 1.18 -1.10 -16.43
C ASN A 233 0.82 -0.08 -15.33
N VAL A 234 1.65 0.92 -15.04
CA VAL A 234 1.28 1.98 -14.11
C VAL A 234 0.26 2.91 -14.77
N TYR A 235 -0.85 3.16 -14.07
CA TYR A 235 -1.99 3.91 -14.61
C TYR A 235 -2.56 4.89 -13.57
N ALA A 236 -2.68 6.17 -13.91
CA ALA A 236 -3.12 7.19 -12.96
C ALA A 236 -4.65 7.33 -12.83
N GLY A 237 -5.44 6.79 -13.75
CA GLY A 237 -6.87 7.06 -13.83
C GLY A 237 -7.72 6.32 -12.78
N GLY A 238 -8.62 7.01 -12.09
CA GLY A 238 -9.49 6.43 -11.07
C GLY A 238 -9.97 7.46 -10.06
N THR A 239 -10.66 7.01 -9.03
CA THR A 239 -11.19 7.88 -7.97
C THR A 239 -10.26 7.84 -6.75
N PHE A 240 -9.73 8.99 -6.37
CA PHE A 240 -8.89 9.14 -5.19
C PHE A 240 -9.68 9.85 -4.09
N TYR A 241 -9.66 9.32 -2.86
CA TYR A 241 -10.33 9.93 -1.71
C TYR A 241 -9.33 10.56 -0.75
N LYS A 242 -9.67 11.74 -0.22
CA LYS A 242 -8.84 12.42 0.77
C LYS A 242 -8.85 11.66 2.09
N VAL A 243 -7.68 11.21 2.53
CA VAL A 243 -7.49 10.46 3.78
C VAL A 243 -6.85 11.27 4.89
N GLU A 244 -6.08 12.31 4.53
CA GLU A 244 -5.41 13.18 5.49
C GLU A 244 -5.55 14.64 5.06
N SER A 245 -5.75 15.50 6.05
CA SER A 245 -5.61 16.95 5.89
C SER A 245 -4.17 17.37 6.22
N LYS A 246 -3.82 18.62 5.94
CA LYS A 246 -2.53 19.20 6.36
C LYS A 246 -2.35 19.10 7.88
#